data_AF-A0A4Q4Z3J5-F1
#
_entry.id   AF-A0A4Q4Z3J5-F1
#
_cell.length_a   1.000
_cell.length_b   1.000
_cell.length_c   1.000
_cell.angle_alpha   90.00
_cell.angle_beta   90.00
_cell.angle_gamma   90.00
#
_symmetry.space_group_name_H-M   'P 1'
#
loop_
_entity.id
_entity.type
_entity.pdbx_description
1 polymer ?
#
loop_
_entity_poly.entity_id
_entity_poly.type
_entity_poly.pdbx_seq_one_letter_code
_entity_poly.pdbx_strand_id
1 'polypeptide(L)'
;MGLFATKPRSGATDGPGAGRELPEGVRRRLPARFEAVGEALASGSTAVVPCEIAGRALAQDGASLDEALQALRETSVAVTGRDPSFADVQALSVAWSEATLAYLHRLSCEDPLTGLSSLAHVRSRLSELYRSFDYGDGTIPHTHALVVVEMADHRPELVRTDHDRFSRSLRLARLGETARTVFPGHETIGRLGTTRVVVLAERDERLGRRTALLRTMLMSADHPTRVWIEGLPATDDSAAVLLDELARG
;
A
#
# COMPACT_ATOMS: atom_id res chain seq x y z
N MET A 1 41.70 35.86 -5.71
CA MET A 1 41.30 34.52 -6.21
C MET A 1 40.56 33.82 -5.07
N GLY A 2 39.24 33.71 -4.97
CA GLY A 2 38.13 34.13 -5.81
C GLY A 2 36.92 34.50 -4.93
N LEU A 3 36.02 35.30 -5.51
CA LEU A 3 34.83 35.88 -4.88
C LEU A 3 33.70 34.84 -4.83
N PHE A 4 33.18 34.52 -3.64
CA PHE A 4 31.88 33.87 -3.50
C PHE A 4 30.79 34.95 -3.49
N ALA A 5 30.19 35.17 -4.66
CA ALA A 5 29.00 35.98 -4.81
C ALA A 5 27.78 35.17 -4.30
N THR A 6 27.36 35.43 -3.07
CA THR A 6 26.05 35.02 -2.56
C THR A 6 24.99 35.89 -3.25
N LYS A 7 24.31 35.30 -4.24
CA LYS A 7 23.17 35.90 -4.91
C LYS A 7 21.96 35.86 -3.94
N PRO A 8 21.41 36.99 -3.48
CA PRO A 8 20.17 36.96 -2.72
C PRO A 8 19.05 36.51 -3.68
N ARG A 9 18.33 35.45 -3.30
CA ARG A 9 17.04 35.09 -3.92
C ARG A 9 16.03 36.18 -3.55
N SER A 10 16.06 37.27 -4.31
CA SER A 10 14.92 38.17 -4.44
C SER A 10 13.88 37.49 -5.33
N GLY A 11 12.71 37.31 -4.76
CA GLY A 11 11.53 36.74 -5.39
C GLY A 11 10.37 36.88 -4.42
N ALA A 12 10.14 38.11 -3.96
CA ALA A 12 8.91 38.48 -3.28
C ALA A 12 7.75 38.13 -4.20
N THR A 13 6.90 37.20 -3.76
CA THR A 13 5.56 36.97 -4.30
C THR A 13 4.64 38.12 -3.87
N ASP A 14 5.03 39.36 -4.14
CA ASP A 14 4.21 40.57 -3.91
C ASP A 14 3.63 41.04 -5.24
N GLY A 15 2.95 40.11 -5.92
CA GLY A 15 2.01 40.49 -6.97
C GLY A 15 0.75 41.08 -6.34
N PRO A 16 0.01 41.98 -7.01
CA PRO A 16 -1.20 42.64 -6.49
C PRO A 16 -2.39 41.71 -6.18
N GLY A 17 -2.18 40.39 -6.20
CA GLY A 17 -3.13 39.34 -5.81
C GLY A 17 -2.72 38.49 -4.60
N ALA A 18 -1.48 38.63 -4.10
CA ALA A 18 -1.02 37.89 -2.92
C ALA A 18 -1.79 38.38 -1.68
N GLY A 19 -2.69 37.55 -1.17
CA GLY A 19 -3.51 37.86 0.01
C GLY A 19 -4.94 38.32 -0.27
N ARG A 20 -5.47 38.17 -1.51
CA ARG A 20 -6.90 38.36 -1.73
C ARG A 20 -7.70 37.21 -1.12
N GLU A 21 -8.42 37.50 -0.04
CA GLU A 21 -9.39 36.56 0.53
C GLU A 21 -10.55 36.33 -0.44
N LEU A 22 -11.01 35.08 -0.54
CA LEU A 22 -12.22 34.73 -1.27
C LEU A 22 -13.40 35.57 -0.76
N PRO A 23 -14.15 36.27 -1.65
CA PRO A 23 -15.40 36.91 -1.27
C PRO A 23 -16.35 35.88 -0.65
N GLU A 24 -16.98 36.22 0.48
CA GLU A 24 -17.75 35.26 1.29
C GLU A 24 -18.91 34.60 0.51
N GLY A 25 -19.51 35.33 -0.44
CA GLY A 25 -20.54 34.81 -1.34
C GLY A 25 -20.03 33.83 -2.40
N VAL A 26 -18.74 33.85 -2.74
CA VAL A 26 -18.10 32.83 -3.57
C VAL A 26 -17.78 31.60 -2.71
N ARG A 27 -17.18 31.81 -1.53
CA ARG A 27 -16.83 30.74 -0.59
C ARG A 27 -18.03 29.84 -0.26
N ARG A 28 -19.20 30.42 0.06
CA ARG A 28 -20.44 29.67 0.38
C ARG A 28 -21.02 28.84 -0.77
N ARG A 29 -20.59 29.09 -2.02
CA ARG A 29 -21.05 28.37 -3.22
C ARG A 29 -20.06 27.33 -3.69
N LEU A 30 -18.84 27.30 -3.14
CA LEU A 30 -17.86 26.29 -3.49
C LEU A 30 -18.27 24.95 -2.85
N PRO A 31 -18.07 23.83 -3.54
CA PRO A 31 -18.15 22.53 -2.90
C PRO A 31 -17.15 22.49 -1.73
N ALA A 32 -17.56 21.96 -0.58
CA ALA A 32 -16.73 21.98 0.65
C ALA A 32 -15.31 21.43 0.44
N ARG A 33 -15.17 20.43 -0.43
CA ARG A 33 -13.87 19.78 -0.73
C ARG A 33 -12.96 20.61 -1.63
N PHE A 34 -13.48 21.68 -2.22
CA PHE A 34 -12.77 22.60 -3.12
C PHE A 34 -12.56 23.98 -2.50
N GLU A 35 -12.90 24.18 -1.22
CA GLU A 35 -12.66 25.46 -0.53
C GLU A 35 -11.16 25.82 -0.57
N ALA A 36 -10.28 24.88 -0.21
CA ALA A 36 -8.83 25.08 -0.26
C ALA A 36 -8.30 25.35 -1.68
N VAL A 37 -8.91 24.75 -2.70
CA VAL A 37 -8.60 25.00 -4.11
C VAL A 37 -8.99 26.43 -4.47
N GLY A 38 -10.20 26.86 -4.10
CA GLY A 38 -10.68 28.21 -4.32
C GLY A 38 -9.83 29.27 -3.62
N GLU A 39 -9.37 28.99 -2.39
CA GLU A 39 -8.51 29.91 -1.62
C GLU A 39 -7.14 30.08 -2.27
N ALA A 40 -6.55 28.98 -2.73
CA ALA A 40 -5.30 29.03 -3.48
C ALA A 40 -5.45 29.86 -4.76
N LEU A 41 -6.52 29.63 -5.52
CA LEU A 41 -6.79 30.39 -6.75
C LEU A 41 -7.05 31.88 -6.49
N ALA A 42 -7.79 32.23 -5.44
CA ALA A 42 -8.12 33.62 -5.11
C ALA A 42 -6.89 34.42 -4.68
N SER A 43 -5.97 33.77 -3.95
CA SER A 43 -4.68 34.35 -3.54
C SER A 43 -3.65 34.41 -4.67
N GLY A 44 -3.97 33.90 -5.86
CA GLY A 44 -3.04 33.78 -6.98
C GLY A 44 -1.91 32.75 -6.74
N SER A 45 -2.09 31.87 -5.75
CA SER A 45 -1.17 30.78 -5.44
C SER A 45 -1.41 29.56 -6.35
N THR A 46 -0.47 28.62 -6.35
CA THR A 46 -0.67 27.33 -7.04
C THR A 46 -1.77 26.50 -6.35
N ALA A 47 -2.69 25.95 -7.14
CA ALA A 47 -3.75 25.08 -6.63
C ALA A 47 -3.43 23.59 -6.74
N VAL A 48 -2.22 23.22 -7.18
CA VAL A 48 -1.77 21.82 -7.36
C VAL A 48 -1.96 20.98 -6.10
N VAL A 49 -1.39 21.38 -4.96
CA VAL A 49 -1.48 20.61 -3.71
C VAL A 49 -2.93 20.51 -3.19
N PRO A 50 -3.72 21.60 -3.14
CA PRO A 50 -5.16 21.50 -2.87
C PRO A 50 -5.91 20.55 -3.80
N CYS A 51 -5.57 20.54 -5.10
CA CYS A 51 -6.18 19.62 -6.07
C CYS A 51 -5.82 18.16 -5.79
N GLU A 52 -4.58 17.86 -5.40
CA GLU A 52 -4.18 16.51 -4.97
C GLU A 52 -4.99 16.04 -3.75
N ILE A 53 -5.14 16.91 -2.75
CA ILE A 53 -5.91 16.61 -1.53
C ILE A 53 -7.37 16.37 -1.86
N ALA A 54 -7.99 17.25 -2.66
CA ALA A 54 -9.38 17.13 -3.09
C ALA A 54 -9.60 15.83 -3.89
N GLY A 55 -8.72 15.54 -4.86
CA GLY A 55 -8.79 14.31 -5.67
C GLY A 55 -8.75 13.05 -4.82
N ARG A 56 -7.83 12.98 -3.84
CA ARG A 56 -7.72 11.85 -2.91
C ARG A 56 -8.98 11.68 -2.05
N ALA A 57 -9.51 12.76 -1.49
CA ALA A 57 -10.71 12.72 -0.67
C ALA A 57 -11.95 12.29 -1.47
N LEU A 58 -12.09 12.78 -2.70
CA LEU A 58 -13.19 12.42 -3.61
C LEU A 58 -13.17 10.94 -3.97
N ALA A 59 -12.00 10.40 -4.30
CA ALA A 59 -11.84 8.96 -4.57
C ALA A 59 -12.19 8.09 -3.34
N GLN A 60 -11.76 8.50 -2.15
CA GLN A 60 -12.03 7.77 -0.90
C GLN A 60 -13.53 7.69 -0.58
N ASP A 61 -14.30 8.69 -1.00
CA ASP A 61 -15.75 8.73 -0.82
C ASP A 61 -16.52 8.19 -2.03
N GLY A 62 -15.82 7.62 -3.01
CA GLY A 62 -16.44 6.96 -4.17
C GLY A 62 -17.01 7.90 -5.23
N ALA A 63 -16.66 9.19 -5.19
CA ALA A 63 -17.06 10.13 -6.23
C ALA A 63 -16.39 9.78 -7.57
N SER A 64 -17.13 9.95 -8.67
CA SER A 64 -16.57 9.68 -10.01
C SER A 64 -15.51 10.71 -10.39
N LEU A 65 -14.57 10.34 -11.26
CA LEU A 65 -13.58 11.30 -11.76
C LEU A 65 -14.23 12.44 -12.55
N ASP A 66 -15.31 12.15 -13.28
CA ASP A 66 -16.09 13.16 -14.03
C ASP A 66 -16.67 14.23 -13.10
N GLU A 67 -17.33 13.80 -12.01
CA GLU A 67 -17.85 14.69 -10.96
C GLU A 67 -16.74 15.54 -10.33
N ALA A 68 -15.59 14.93 -10.03
CA ALA A 68 -14.45 15.64 -9.47
C ALA A 68 -13.88 16.71 -10.42
N LEU A 69 -13.78 16.40 -11.71
CA LEU A 69 -13.33 17.34 -12.74
C LEU A 69 -14.33 18.48 -12.96
N GLN A 70 -15.62 18.19 -12.91
CA GLN A 70 -16.68 19.19 -13.03
C GLN A 70 -16.67 20.16 -11.83
N ALA A 71 -16.52 19.64 -10.61
CA ALA A 71 -16.39 20.47 -9.40
C ALA A 71 -15.13 21.36 -9.40
N LEU A 72 -14.01 20.84 -9.92
CA LEU A 72 -12.79 21.64 -10.15
C LEU A 72 -13.07 22.79 -11.13
N ARG A 73 -13.72 22.47 -12.25
CA ARG A 73 -14.06 23.47 -13.28
C ARG A 73 -14.95 24.58 -12.74
N GLU A 74 -16.02 24.21 -12.03
CA GLU A 74 -16.95 25.16 -11.41
C GLU A 74 -16.24 26.07 -10.41
N THR A 75 -15.35 25.51 -9.60
CA THR A 75 -14.52 26.26 -8.64
C THR A 75 -13.61 27.24 -9.37
N SER A 76 -12.86 26.80 -10.39
CA SER A 76 -11.95 27.66 -11.15
C SER A 76 -12.66 28.80 -11.86
N VAL A 77 -13.80 28.52 -12.50
CA VAL A 77 -14.63 29.53 -13.17
C VAL A 77 -15.21 30.50 -12.16
N ALA A 78 -15.69 30.04 -11.01
CA ALA A 78 -16.27 30.90 -9.98
C ALA A 78 -15.25 31.86 -9.34
N VAL A 79 -13.98 31.46 -9.22
CA VAL A 79 -12.93 32.25 -8.55
C VAL A 79 -12.13 33.10 -9.53
N THR A 80 -11.78 32.55 -10.70
CA THR A 80 -10.86 33.19 -11.65
C THR A 80 -11.53 33.61 -12.96
N GLY A 81 -12.76 33.15 -13.21
CA GLY A 81 -13.45 33.34 -14.49
C GLY A 81 -12.88 32.50 -15.64
N ARG A 82 -12.02 31.51 -15.35
CA ARG A 82 -11.33 30.68 -16.35
C ARG A 82 -11.43 29.20 -15.98
N ASP A 83 -11.29 28.34 -17.00
CA ASP A 83 -11.12 26.91 -16.81
C ASP A 83 -9.83 26.60 -16.01
N PRO A 84 -9.77 25.46 -15.29
CA PRO A 84 -8.61 25.05 -14.51
C PRO A 84 -7.38 24.89 -15.38
N SER A 85 -6.20 25.13 -14.82
CA SER A 85 -4.95 24.87 -15.54
C SER A 85 -4.76 23.36 -15.75
N PHE A 86 -3.99 22.99 -16.76
CA PHE A 86 -3.62 21.58 -16.97
C PHE A 86 -2.95 20.97 -15.74
N ALA A 87 -2.12 21.74 -15.03
CA ALA A 87 -1.44 21.28 -13.82
C ALA A 87 -2.44 20.91 -12.70
N ASP A 88 -3.50 21.70 -12.52
CA ASP A 88 -4.54 21.44 -11.51
C ASP A 88 -5.38 20.21 -11.88
N VAL A 89 -5.75 20.08 -13.15
CA VAL A 89 -6.47 18.91 -13.68
C VAL A 89 -5.64 17.64 -13.53
N GLN A 90 -4.36 17.70 -13.88
CA GLN A 90 -3.43 16.57 -13.73
C GLN A 90 -3.27 16.18 -12.26
N ALA A 91 -3.04 17.14 -11.38
CA ALA A 91 -2.87 16.92 -9.95
C ALA A 91 -4.09 16.22 -9.32
N LEU A 92 -5.30 16.71 -9.60
CA LEU A 92 -6.53 16.09 -9.13
C LEU A 92 -6.71 14.67 -9.70
N SER A 93 -6.52 14.51 -11.01
CA SER A 93 -6.77 13.24 -11.69
C SER A 93 -5.82 12.14 -11.22
N VAL A 94 -4.53 12.47 -11.08
CA VAL A 94 -3.51 11.53 -10.58
C VAL A 94 -3.85 11.14 -9.14
N ALA A 95 -4.08 12.10 -8.25
CA ALA A 95 -4.38 11.80 -6.85
C ALA A 95 -5.67 10.99 -6.67
N TRP A 96 -6.70 11.26 -7.46
CA TRP A 96 -7.94 10.47 -7.49
C TRP A 96 -7.67 9.04 -7.96
N SER A 97 -6.89 8.87 -9.04
CA SER A 97 -6.57 7.54 -9.59
C SER A 97 -5.72 6.70 -8.64
N GLU A 98 -4.70 7.30 -8.00
CA GLU A 98 -3.86 6.63 -7.02
C GLU A 98 -4.66 6.20 -5.79
N ALA A 99 -5.55 7.06 -5.30
CA ALA A 99 -6.41 6.75 -4.16
C ALA A 99 -7.40 5.61 -4.48
N THR A 100 -7.97 5.61 -5.68
CA THR A 100 -8.84 4.54 -6.16
C THR A 100 -8.09 3.22 -6.30
N LEU A 101 -6.90 3.22 -6.91
CA LEU A 101 -6.06 2.03 -7.01
C LEU A 101 -5.64 1.51 -5.63
N ALA A 102 -5.25 2.41 -4.71
CA ALA A 102 -4.92 2.02 -3.34
C ALA A 102 -6.13 1.42 -2.59
N TYR A 103 -7.36 1.88 -2.86
CA TYR A 103 -8.56 1.25 -2.34
C TYR A 103 -8.79 -0.14 -2.94
N LEU A 104 -8.73 -0.29 -4.27
CA LEU A 104 -8.90 -1.59 -4.93
C LEU A 104 -7.85 -2.61 -4.50
N HIS A 105 -6.59 -2.19 -4.35
CA HIS A 105 -5.52 -3.04 -3.83
C HIS A 105 -5.78 -3.50 -2.39
N ARG A 106 -6.47 -2.70 -1.56
CA ARG A 106 -6.88 -3.12 -0.20
C ARG A 106 -8.02 -4.13 -0.21
N LEU A 107 -8.89 -4.10 -1.21
CA LEU A 107 -9.96 -5.09 -1.38
C LEU A 107 -9.44 -6.42 -1.92
N SER A 108 -8.30 -6.39 -2.63
CA SER A 108 -7.71 -7.59 -3.19
C SER A 108 -7.24 -8.54 -2.09
N CYS A 109 -7.59 -9.82 -2.26
CA CYS A 109 -7.01 -10.90 -1.46
C CYS A 109 -5.57 -11.23 -1.89
N GLU A 110 -5.08 -10.60 -2.96
CA GLU A 110 -3.74 -10.79 -3.52
C GLU A 110 -3.00 -9.45 -3.64
N ASP A 111 -1.71 -9.46 -3.33
CA ASP A 111 -0.79 -8.37 -3.63
C ASP A 111 -0.56 -8.35 -5.15
N PRO A 112 -0.96 -7.27 -5.86
CA PRO A 112 -0.96 -7.23 -7.33
C PRO A 112 0.43 -7.27 -7.95
N LEU A 113 1.49 -6.98 -7.17
CA LEU A 113 2.86 -6.97 -7.65
C LEU A 113 3.53 -8.34 -7.51
N THR A 114 3.09 -9.17 -6.56
CA THR A 114 3.69 -10.48 -6.24
C THR A 114 2.77 -11.67 -6.54
N GLY A 115 1.46 -11.42 -6.68
CA GLY A 115 0.42 -12.45 -6.72
C GLY A 115 0.32 -13.27 -5.42
N LEU A 116 0.95 -12.83 -4.34
CA LEU A 116 0.85 -13.49 -3.03
C LEU A 116 -0.44 -13.08 -2.36
N SER A 117 -1.06 -13.98 -1.59
CA SER A 117 -2.19 -13.59 -0.75
C SER A 117 -1.82 -12.47 0.22
N SER A 118 -2.73 -11.52 0.42
CA SER A 118 -2.56 -10.45 1.40
C SER A 118 -2.58 -11.01 2.82
N LEU A 119 -1.97 -10.29 3.78
CA LEU A 119 -2.01 -10.66 5.20
C LEU A 119 -3.45 -10.80 5.70
N ALA A 120 -4.35 -9.93 5.23
CA ALA A 120 -5.78 -9.99 5.57
C ALA A 120 -6.41 -11.31 5.07
N HIS A 121 -6.07 -11.76 3.86
CA HIS A 121 -6.55 -13.03 3.33
C HIS A 121 -5.99 -14.22 4.11
N VAL A 122 -4.68 -14.23 4.42
CA VAL A 122 -4.07 -15.29 5.25
C VAL A 122 -4.75 -15.38 6.62
N ARG A 123 -5.03 -14.24 7.26
CA ARG A 123 -5.78 -14.17 8.53
C ARG A 123 -7.17 -14.77 8.40
N SER A 124 -7.94 -14.37 7.38
CA SER A 124 -9.28 -14.90 7.15
C SER A 124 -9.27 -16.42 6.99
N ARG A 125 -8.35 -16.95 6.17
CA ARG A 125 -8.22 -18.39 5.95
C ARG A 125 -7.83 -19.14 7.22
N LEU A 126 -6.97 -18.56 8.05
CA LEU A 126 -6.60 -19.15 9.33
C LEU A 126 -7.77 -19.17 10.32
N SER A 127 -8.51 -18.06 10.44
CA SER A 127 -9.71 -18.00 11.31
C SER A 127 -10.82 -18.95 10.85
N GLU A 128 -10.98 -19.14 9.53
CA GLU A 128 -11.86 -20.18 8.97
C GLU A 128 -11.45 -21.58 9.41
N LEU A 129 -10.15 -21.89 9.40
CA LEU A 129 -9.65 -23.17 9.89
C LEU A 129 -9.97 -23.35 11.39
N TYR A 130 -9.65 -22.38 12.26
CA TYR A 130 -9.98 -22.49 13.68
C TYR A 130 -11.48 -22.75 13.92
N ARG A 131 -12.34 -21.99 13.24
CA ARG A 131 -13.81 -22.19 13.33
C ARG A 131 -14.28 -23.54 12.83
N SER A 132 -13.59 -24.14 11.85
CA SER A 132 -13.96 -25.48 11.33
C SER A 132 -13.63 -26.61 12.31
N PHE A 133 -12.61 -26.43 13.16
CA PHE A 133 -12.17 -27.43 14.14
C PHE A 133 -12.88 -27.31 15.49
N ASP A 134 -13.50 -26.17 15.81
CA ASP A 134 -14.45 -26.07 16.94
C ASP A 134 -15.64 -27.05 16.82
N TYR A 135 -15.87 -27.61 15.62
CA TYR A 135 -16.92 -28.60 15.34
C TYR A 135 -16.39 -30.03 15.04
N GLY A 136 -15.08 -30.29 15.17
CA GLY A 136 -14.46 -31.59 14.81
C GLY A 136 -13.50 -32.15 15.89
N ASP A 137 -13.03 -33.39 15.69
CA ASP A 137 -12.23 -34.16 16.67
C ASP A 137 -10.72 -33.79 16.73
N GLY A 138 -10.29 -32.66 16.17
CA GLY A 138 -8.87 -32.27 16.06
C GLY A 138 -8.56 -30.88 16.58
N THR A 139 -7.30 -30.61 16.94
CA THR A 139 -6.82 -29.25 17.24
C THR A 139 -5.91 -28.73 16.12
N ILE A 140 -6.10 -27.47 15.74
CA ILE A 140 -5.30 -26.79 14.69
C ILE A 140 -3.78 -26.96 14.83
N PRO A 141 -3.17 -26.85 16.04
CA PRO A 141 -1.73 -27.04 16.22
C PRO A 141 -1.17 -28.36 15.69
N HIS A 142 -1.99 -29.41 15.67
CA HIS A 142 -1.60 -30.76 15.24
C HIS A 142 -1.86 -31.00 13.75
N THR A 143 -2.79 -30.27 13.14
CA THR A 143 -3.21 -30.50 11.76
C THR A 143 -2.60 -29.50 10.78
N HIS A 144 -2.16 -28.33 11.23
CA HIS A 144 -1.62 -27.28 10.38
C HIS A 144 -0.35 -26.65 10.96
N ALA A 145 0.41 -26.00 10.09
CA ALA A 145 1.58 -25.22 10.45
C ALA A 145 1.78 -24.07 9.46
N LEU A 146 2.57 -23.08 9.84
CA LEU A 146 3.05 -22.05 8.92
C LEU A 146 4.46 -22.42 8.47
N VAL A 147 4.71 -22.48 7.16
CA VAL A 147 6.09 -22.50 6.63
C VAL A 147 6.46 -21.07 6.29
N VAL A 148 7.42 -20.51 7.02
CA VAL A 148 7.83 -19.13 6.87
C VAL A 148 9.13 -19.09 6.08
N VAL A 149 9.16 -18.28 5.04
CA VAL A 149 10.35 -17.93 4.25
C VAL A 149 10.65 -16.46 4.50
N GLU A 150 11.81 -16.19 5.08
CA GLU A 150 12.29 -14.84 5.35
C GLU A 150 13.49 -14.52 4.46
N MET A 151 13.43 -13.37 3.79
CA MET A 151 14.61 -12.74 3.21
C MET A 151 15.34 -12.00 4.30
N ALA A 152 16.57 -12.40 4.60
CA ALA A 152 17.43 -11.60 5.45
C ALA A 152 17.82 -10.32 4.71
N ASP A 153 17.34 -9.17 5.18
CA ASP A 153 17.72 -7.87 4.65
C ASP A 153 18.59 -7.14 5.68
N HIS A 154 19.88 -7.02 5.38
CA HIS A 154 20.83 -6.35 6.25
C HIS A 154 20.84 -4.82 6.09
N ARG A 155 20.04 -4.25 5.17
CA ARG A 155 20.03 -2.80 4.93
C ARG A 155 18.97 -2.09 5.79
N PRO A 156 19.36 -1.10 6.62
CA PRO A 156 18.45 -0.37 7.48
C PRO A 156 17.39 0.39 6.67
N GLU A 157 16.18 0.45 7.20
CA GLU A 157 15.00 1.00 6.50
C GLU A 157 15.16 2.46 6.08
N LEU A 158 15.90 3.24 6.88
CA LEU A 158 16.13 4.68 6.71
C LEU A 158 16.93 5.03 5.45
N VAL A 159 17.58 4.06 4.80
CA VAL A 159 18.43 4.27 3.61
C VAL A 159 17.80 3.68 2.34
N ARG A 160 16.56 3.17 2.43
CA ARG A 160 15.90 2.46 1.31
C ARG A 160 15.33 3.45 0.29
N THR A 161 15.75 3.29 -0.96
CA THR A 161 15.19 4.01 -2.11
C THR A 161 13.92 3.33 -2.62
N ASP A 162 13.17 4.01 -3.50
CA ASP A 162 11.97 3.41 -4.09
C ASP A 162 12.30 2.21 -5.01
N HIS A 163 13.45 2.27 -5.67
CA HIS A 163 13.98 1.18 -6.48
C HIS A 163 14.30 -0.07 -5.63
N ASP A 164 14.75 0.12 -4.37
CA ASP A 164 14.97 -0.97 -3.43
C ASP A 164 13.65 -1.66 -3.04
N ARG A 165 12.57 -0.88 -2.87
CA ARG A 165 11.23 -1.43 -2.55
C ARG A 165 10.68 -2.27 -3.69
N PHE A 166 10.72 -1.76 -4.93
CA PHE A 166 10.27 -2.52 -6.10
C PHE A 166 11.07 -3.81 -6.28
N SER A 167 12.41 -3.73 -6.20
CA SER A 167 13.28 -4.90 -6.30
C SER A 167 12.98 -5.94 -5.22
N ARG A 168 12.64 -5.50 -3.99
CA ARG A 168 12.25 -6.43 -2.91
C ARG A 168 10.93 -7.12 -3.20
N SER A 169 9.93 -6.41 -3.69
CA SER A 169 8.66 -7.03 -4.08
C SER A 169 8.88 -8.08 -5.17
N LEU A 170 9.72 -7.81 -6.18
CA LEU A 170 10.08 -8.83 -7.19
C LEU A 170 10.76 -10.07 -6.57
N ARG A 171 11.59 -9.89 -5.54
CA ARG A 171 12.18 -11.01 -4.79
C ARG A 171 11.12 -11.81 -4.03
N LEU A 172 10.18 -11.15 -3.35
CA LEU A 172 9.04 -11.82 -2.72
C LEU A 172 8.20 -12.60 -3.74
N ALA A 173 7.99 -12.05 -4.93
CA ALA A 173 7.27 -12.74 -6.00
C ALA A 173 7.96 -14.06 -6.38
N ARG A 174 9.30 -14.05 -6.55
CA ARG A 174 10.08 -15.27 -6.84
C ARG A 174 10.07 -16.28 -5.70
N LEU A 175 10.10 -15.81 -4.44
CA LEU A 175 9.92 -16.70 -3.29
C LEU A 175 8.55 -17.36 -3.30
N GLY A 176 7.50 -16.59 -3.61
CA GLY A 176 6.14 -17.08 -3.77
C GLY A 176 6.01 -18.14 -4.86
N GLU A 177 6.61 -17.91 -6.02
CA GLU A 177 6.64 -18.86 -7.13
C GLU A 177 7.36 -20.17 -6.76
N THR A 178 8.49 -20.07 -6.07
CA THR A 178 9.22 -21.25 -5.58
C THR A 178 8.38 -21.99 -4.54
N ALA A 179 7.70 -21.28 -3.64
CA ALA A 179 6.80 -21.88 -2.66
C ALA A 179 5.62 -22.61 -3.34
N ARG A 180 4.97 -22.02 -4.35
CA ARG A 180 3.89 -22.65 -5.14
C ARG A 180 4.36 -23.93 -5.84
N THR A 181 5.63 -23.97 -6.27
CA THR A 181 6.21 -25.18 -6.89
C THR A 181 6.33 -26.34 -5.89
N VAL A 182 6.62 -26.04 -4.63
CA VAL A 182 6.80 -27.04 -3.57
C VAL A 182 5.49 -27.39 -2.86
N PHE A 183 4.56 -26.44 -2.79
CA PHE A 183 3.23 -26.54 -2.20
C PHE A 183 2.16 -26.27 -3.27
N PRO A 184 1.91 -27.24 -4.17
CA PRO A 184 1.01 -27.05 -5.32
C PRO A 184 -0.47 -27.32 -5.00
N GLY A 185 -0.82 -27.59 -3.74
CA GLY A 185 -2.16 -28.00 -3.33
C GLY A 185 -3.05 -26.81 -2.98
N HIS A 186 -3.81 -26.96 -1.90
CA HIS A 186 -4.74 -25.95 -1.41
C HIS A 186 -4.12 -24.98 -0.39
N GLU A 187 -2.79 -25.00 -0.25
CA GLU A 187 -2.07 -24.14 0.67
C GLU A 187 -2.29 -22.66 0.34
N THR A 188 -2.49 -21.85 1.37
CA THR A 188 -2.55 -20.39 1.21
C THR A 188 -1.15 -19.81 1.29
N ILE A 189 -0.66 -19.23 0.18
CA ILE A 189 0.69 -18.65 0.09
C ILE A 189 0.57 -17.14 0.08
N GLY A 190 0.94 -16.51 1.19
CA GLY A 190 0.75 -15.09 1.42
C GLY A 190 2.02 -14.34 1.77
N ARG A 191 1.91 -13.02 1.73
CA ARG A 191 2.95 -12.09 2.15
C ARG A 191 2.78 -11.72 3.63
N LEU A 192 3.86 -11.83 4.41
CA LEU A 192 3.95 -11.32 5.78
C LEU A 192 4.94 -10.14 5.82
N GLY A 193 4.43 -8.95 6.13
CA GLY A 193 5.26 -7.75 6.19
C GLY A 193 5.94 -7.41 4.86
N THR A 194 7.19 -6.96 4.92
CA THR A 194 7.95 -6.56 3.72
C THR A 194 9.05 -7.53 3.29
N THR A 195 9.34 -8.54 4.10
CA THR A 195 10.50 -9.42 3.94
C THR A 195 10.15 -10.90 3.98
N ARG A 196 8.91 -11.27 4.31
CA ARG A 196 8.52 -12.67 4.50
C ARG A 196 7.39 -13.12 3.58
N VAL A 197 7.47 -14.40 3.21
CA VAL A 197 6.40 -15.18 2.59
C VAL A 197 5.99 -16.26 3.59
N VAL A 198 4.70 -16.54 3.69
CA VAL A 198 4.16 -17.61 4.52
C VAL A 198 3.35 -18.58 3.69
N VAL A 199 3.46 -19.86 4.02
CA VAL A 199 2.60 -20.91 3.50
C VAL A 199 1.82 -21.48 4.68
N LEU A 200 0.49 -21.34 4.65
CA LEU A 200 -0.40 -22.08 5.54
C LEU A 200 -0.59 -23.48 4.95
N ALA A 201 0.03 -24.47 5.60
CA ALA A 201 0.09 -25.84 5.10
C ALA A 201 -0.47 -26.85 6.11
N GLU A 202 -1.03 -27.94 5.59
CA GLU A 202 -1.35 -29.11 6.41
C GLU A 202 -0.08 -29.76 6.97
N ARG A 203 -0.20 -30.24 8.21
CA ARG A 203 0.85 -30.90 8.97
C ARG A 203 0.81 -32.40 8.71
N ASP A 204 1.26 -32.79 7.53
CA ASP A 204 1.39 -34.19 7.12
C ASP A 204 2.83 -34.71 7.31
N GLU A 205 3.02 -36.01 7.08
CA GLU A 205 4.34 -36.66 7.14
C GLU A 205 5.34 -36.09 6.11
N ARG A 206 4.84 -35.39 5.09
CA ARG A 206 5.63 -34.84 3.98
C ARG A 206 6.05 -33.38 4.21
N LEU A 207 5.46 -32.67 5.17
CA LEU A 207 5.72 -31.25 5.43
C LEU A 207 7.21 -30.97 5.63
N GLY A 208 7.90 -31.82 6.41
CA GLY A 208 9.35 -31.70 6.63
C GLY A 208 10.15 -31.84 5.33
N ARG A 209 9.77 -32.80 4.46
CA ARG A 209 10.42 -33.03 3.17
C ARG A 209 10.17 -31.89 2.19
N ARG A 210 8.93 -31.38 2.12
CA ARG A 210 8.57 -30.20 1.31
C ARG A 210 9.34 -28.97 1.77
N THR A 211 9.40 -28.73 3.08
CA THR A 211 10.18 -27.61 3.64
C THR A 211 11.68 -27.74 3.32
N ALA A 212 12.25 -28.95 3.37
CA ALA A 212 13.63 -29.19 2.98
C ALA A 212 13.87 -28.93 1.48
N LEU A 213 12.96 -29.36 0.60
CA LEU A 213 13.03 -29.08 -0.83
C LEU A 213 12.96 -27.57 -1.11
N LEU A 214 12.05 -26.85 -0.44
CA LEU A 214 11.96 -25.39 -0.54
C LEU A 214 13.27 -24.72 -0.12
N ARG A 215 13.88 -25.14 0.99
CA ARG A 215 15.22 -24.66 1.40
C ARG A 215 16.25 -24.90 0.31
N THR A 216 16.30 -26.10 -0.28
CA THR A 216 17.26 -26.44 -1.34
C THR A 216 17.08 -25.57 -2.59
N MET A 217 15.84 -25.37 -3.04
CA MET A 217 15.56 -24.52 -4.21
C MET A 217 15.91 -23.05 -3.96
N LEU A 218 15.80 -22.59 -2.72
CA LEU A 218 16.12 -21.21 -2.35
C LEU A 218 17.61 -21.00 -2.05
N MET A 219 18.43 -22.04 -1.98
CA MET A 219 19.89 -21.88 -1.80
C MET A 219 20.57 -21.21 -3.01
N SER A 220 19.99 -21.36 -4.20
CA SER A 220 20.46 -20.68 -5.42
C SER A 220 19.88 -19.26 -5.57
N ALA A 221 19.09 -18.77 -4.62
CA ALA A 221 18.59 -17.40 -4.67
C ALA A 221 19.74 -16.41 -4.42
N ASP A 222 19.72 -15.27 -5.10
CA ASP A 222 20.76 -14.22 -4.99
C ASP A 222 20.80 -13.53 -3.61
N HIS A 223 19.98 -13.96 -2.64
CA HIS A 223 19.80 -13.32 -1.34
C HIS A 223 19.68 -14.39 -0.24
N PRO A 224 20.25 -14.16 0.95
CA PRO A 224 20.15 -15.10 2.06
C PRO A 224 18.68 -15.27 2.48
N THR A 225 18.22 -16.52 2.47
CA THR A 225 16.87 -16.88 2.87
C THR A 225 16.89 -17.82 4.06
N ARG A 226 15.99 -17.61 5.01
CA ARG A 226 15.73 -18.51 6.13
C ARG A 226 14.36 -19.12 5.92
N VAL A 227 14.27 -20.44 6.00
CA VAL A 227 12.99 -21.15 5.95
C VAL A 227 12.80 -21.93 7.24
N TRP A 228 11.65 -21.87 7.88
CA TRP A 228 11.33 -22.71 9.04
C TRP A 228 9.85 -23.05 9.09
N ILE A 229 9.51 -24.02 9.95
CA ILE A 229 8.13 -24.38 10.26
C ILE A 229 7.82 -23.72 11.60
N GLU A 230 6.78 -22.89 11.61
CA GLU A 230 6.22 -22.26 12.80
C GLU A 230 4.96 -23.01 13.21
N GLY A 231 4.85 -23.32 14.51
CA GLY A 231 3.68 -23.99 15.07
C GLY A 231 2.51 -23.02 15.18
N LEU A 232 1.29 -23.53 14.97
CA LEU A 232 0.10 -22.74 15.24
C LEU A 232 -0.30 -22.87 16.72
N PRO A 233 -0.76 -21.78 17.37
CA PRO A 233 -1.22 -21.82 18.75
C PRO A 233 -2.62 -22.46 18.85
N ALA A 234 -3.07 -22.70 20.07
CA ALA A 234 -4.35 -23.41 20.29
C ALA A 234 -5.59 -22.58 19.92
N THR A 235 -5.50 -21.25 19.88
CA THR A 235 -6.66 -20.36 19.66
C THR A 235 -6.43 -19.39 18.50
N ASP A 236 -7.53 -18.97 17.86
CA ASP A 236 -7.54 -18.00 16.76
C ASP A 236 -6.93 -16.66 17.19
N ASP A 237 -7.31 -16.14 18.37
CA ASP A 237 -6.76 -14.89 18.92
C ASP A 237 -5.23 -14.94 19.05
N SER A 238 -4.69 -16.06 19.56
CA SER A 238 -3.24 -16.23 19.68
C SER A 238 -2.57 -16.35 18.32
N ALA A 239 -3.24 -16.94 17.33
CA ALA A 239 -2.74 -17.07 15.97
C ALA A 239 -2.70 -15.71 15.26
N ALA A 240 -3.68 -14.85 15.51
CA ALA A 240 -3.69 -13.48 15.03
C ALA A 240 -2.51 -12.66 15.57
N VAL A 241 -2.17 -12.85 16.86
CA VAL A 241 -0.97 -12.24 17.48
C VAL A 241 0.31 -12.77 16.85
N LEU A 242 0.43 -14.09 16.68
CA LEU A 242 1.59 -14.72 16.02
C LEU A 242 1.81 -14.15 14.61
N LEU A 243 0.75 -14.01 13.81
CA LEU A 243 0.86 -13.43 12.46
C LEU A 243 1.33 -11.98 12.48
N ASP A 244 0.90 -11.17 13.46
CA ASP A 244 1.39 -9.80 13.62
C ASP A 244 2.87 -9.75 14.03
N GLU A 245 3.29 -10.63 14.94
CA GLU A 245 4.71 -10.73 15.34
C GLU A 245 5.60 -11.12 14.16
N LEU A 246 5.18 -12.14 13.39
CA LEU A 246 5.86 -12.57 12.18
C LEU A 246 5.86 -11.50 11.07
N ALA A 247 4.85 -10.63 11.02
CA ALA A 247 4.79 -9.54 10.04
C ALA A 247 5.69 -8.34 10.41
N ARG A 248 6.05 -8.19 11.69
CA ARG A 248 6.85 -7.06 12.21
C ARG A 248 8.35 -7.29 12.19
N GLY A 249 8.81 -8.53 12.32
CA GLY A 249 10.24 -8.84 12.30
C GLY A 249 10.92 -8.48 10.99
#